data_AF-A0A3D0RQB6-F1
#
_entry.id   AF-A0A3D0RQB6-F1
#
_cell.length_a   1.000
_cell.length_b   1.000
_cell.length_c   1.000
_cell.angle_alpha   90.00
_cell.angle_beta   90.00
_cell.angle_gamma   90.00
#
_symmetry.space_group_name_H-M   'P 1'
#
loop_
_entity.id
_entity.type
_entity.pdbx_description
1 polymer ?
#
loop_
_entity_poly.entity_id
_entity_poly.type
_entity_poly.pdbx_seq_one_letter_code
_entity_poly.pdbx_strand_id
1 'polypeptide(L)'
;IQLHPLVTTAFNADFDGDQMAVHVPLSQKAVKEARDLMLASKNLLKPADGEPIISPSKDMVLGVYYLTMPQTAKHRGDGRIFADMDEVELAYALDQVEVHSEIKLRVTTWYDDKNIRLPEPQTRMIDTTVGRVVFNRVLPEEVQFVNKKLDKGGVKDLIAEVYELCGQEVTTNVADAVKTIGFEYAMKSGTTLAVADITIPPERKPIIDEALKAVEVVLRDFRRGLLTEQEKNEREIQIWQETTDKVADAVKRHMDPDGNLSTMATSGATKGGFSTISQLAGMRGLMADPSGRIIPMPIRSNFREGLTAQEYFISTHGARKGLADTALRTADAGYLTRRLVDIAQDIIINEHDCGTRDGIWIRKADDIAGQSMQTRMYSRLAAEKIVHPKSGEILAEFDDVITHELARKIAEAGIAEVKVRSPLTCELDHGICAKCYGIDLGRGIMVDLGAAVGIVAAQSIGEPGTQLTLRTFHTGGVAAAAADITTGLPRVEEIFEARKMPKGEAVVAEISGMVRILQSEKYADMREVHIEHAEMIHDEYAIPEDWKFVAKDESEVQAGEVLATKEKATILAQHAGRVAVEKKDRKIIVSYEQREEVILDV
;
A
#
# COMPACT_ATOMS: atom_id res chain seq x y z
N ILE A 1 -18.93 -4.66 -29.95
CA ILE A 1 -17.59 -4.06 -29.78
C ILE A 1 -16.67 -5.20 -29.35
N GLN A 2 -15.57 -5.44 -30.06
CA GLN A 2 -14.56 -6.39 -29.58
C GLN A 2 -13.50 -5.60 -28.82
N LEU A 3 -13.16 -6.04 -27.61
CA LEU A 3 -12.23 -5.35 -26.72
C LEU A 3 -10.98 -6.21 -26.51
N HIS A 4 -9.82 -5.56 -26.46
CA HIS A 4 -8.56 -6.26 -26.19
C HIS A 4 -8.52 -6.80 -24.74
N PRO A 5 -8.09 -8.04 -24.48
CA PRO A 5 -8.11 -8.62 -23.13
C PRO A 5 -7.28 -7.85 -22.10
N LEU A 6 -6.13 -7.30 -22.48
CA LEU A 6 -5.24 -6.59 -21.55
C LEU A 6 -5.82 -5.27 -21.03
N VAL A 7 -6.79 -4.67 -21.73
CA VAL A 7 -7.40 -3.41 -21.27
C VAL A 7 -8.59 -3.64 -20.34
N THR A 8 -9.09 -4.88 -20.22
CA THR A 8 -10.25 -5.20 -19.36
C THR A 8 -10.03 -4.83 -17.91
N THR A 9 -8.79 -4.96 -17.41
CA THR A 9 -8.44 -4.57 -16.03
C THR A 9 -8.53 -3.05 -15.86
N ALA A 10 -8.10 -2.27 -16.85
CA ALA A 10 -8.18 -0.81 -16.82
C ALA A 10 -9.62 -0.30 -16.91
N PHE A 11 -10.45 -0.93 -17.75
CA PHE A 11 -11.87 -0.62 -17.84
C PHE A 11 -12.71 -1.20 -16.68
N ASN A 12 -12.13 -2.09 -15.88
CA ASN A 12 -12.84 -2.91 -14.91
C ASN A 12 -14.11 -3.56 -15.50
N ALA A 13 -13.99 -4.09 -16.71
CA ALA A 13 -15.10 -4.65 -17.48
C ALA A 13 -15.00 -6.17 -17.55
N ASP A 14 -16.13 -6.85 -17.39
CA ASP A 14 -16.27 -8.29 -17.59
C ASP A 14 -17.16 -8.58 -18.82
N PHE A 15 -17.19 -9.82 -19.31
CA PHE A 15 -17.89 -10.20 -20.55
C PHE A 15 -19.23 -10.91 -20.29
N ASP A 16 -19.98 -10.46 -19.28
CA ASP A 16 -21.27 -11.03 -18.86
C ASP A 16 -22.49 -10.16 -19.24
N GLY A 17 -22.27 -9.04 -19.94
CA GLY A 17 -23.34 -8.15 -20.41
C GLY A 17 -23.00 -6.67 -20.38
N ASP A 18 -21.80 -6.31 -19.90
CA ASP A 18 -21.31 -4.93 -19.85
C ASP A 18 -21.37 -4.21 -21.21
N GLN A 19 -21.68 -2.92 -21.18
CA GLN A 19 -21.82 -2.07 -22.36
C GLN A 19 -20.73 -1.01 -22.39
N MET A 20 -20.23 -0.71 -23.59
CA MET A 20 -19.24 0.36 -23.81
C MET A 20 -19.76 1.38 -24.81
N ALA A 21 -19.57 2.66 -24.50
CA ALA A 21 -19.88 3.76 -25.39
C ALA A 21 -18.67 4.07 -26.30
N VAL A 22 -18.94 4.38 -27.57
CA VAL A 22 -17.91 4.73 -28.56
C VAL A 22 -18.15 6.15 -29.04
N HIS A 23 -17.12 6.98 -28.96
CA HIS A 23 -17.14 8.37 -29.40
C HIS A 23 -16.13 8.56 -30.54
N VAL A 24 -16.48 9.36 -31.54
CA VAL A 24 -15.63 9.60 -32.72
C VAL A 24 -15.10 11.04 -32.69
N PRO A 25 -13.77 11.27 -32.54
CA PRO A 25 -13.20 12.61 -32.61
C PRO A 25 -13.27 13.13 -34.06
N LEU A 26 -13.87 14.30 -34.26
CA LEU A 26 -14.10 14.87 -35.59
C LEU A 26 -13.04 15.88 -36.03
N SER A 27 -12.52 16.68 -35.08
CA SER A 27 -11.51 17.70 -35.41
C SER A 27 -10.12 17.08 -35.53
N GLN A 28 -9.28 17.62 -36.41
CA GLN A 28 -7.90 17.16 -36.54
C GLN A 28 -7.11 17.30 -35.22
N LYS A 29 -7.41 18.34 -34.43
CA LYS A 29 -6.82 18.53 -33.10
C LYS A 29 -7.21 17.42 -32.13
N ALA A 30 -8.49 17.05 -32.08
CA ALA A 30 -8.98 15.96 -31.23
C ALA A 30 -8.44 14.59 -31.68
N VAL A 31 -8.31 14.36 -32.99
CA VAL A 31 -7.70 13.12 -33.51
C VAL A 31 -6.23 13.03 -33.10
N LYS A 32 -5.49 14.15 -33.22
CA LYS A 32 -4.09 14.22 -32.80
C LYS A 32 -3.95 13.97 -31.29
N GLU A 33 -4.76 14.64 -30.48
CA GLU A 33 -4.80 14.45 -29.02
C GLU A 33 -5.10 13.00 -28.64
N ALA A 34 -6.11 12.38 -29.25
CA ALA A 34 -6.47 11.00 -28.98
C ALA A 34 -5.33 10.02 -29.33
N ARG A 35 -4.61 10.26 -30.43
CA ARG A 35 -3.47 9.43 -30.84
C ARG A 35 -2.23 9.67 -29.98
N ASP A 36 -1.98 10.92 -29.61
CA ASP A 36 -0.76 11.31 -28.92
C ASP A 36 -0.84 11.05 -27.41
N LEU A 37 -2.01 11.21 -26.78
CA LEU A 37 -2.21 11.11 -25.33
C LEU A 37 -3.09 9.93 -24.89
N MET A 38 -4.17 9.62 -25.62
CA MET A 38 -5.20 8.66 -25.16
C MET A 38 -5.00 7.23 -25.68
N LEU A 39 -4.02 7.00 -26.55
CA LEU A 39 -3.79 5.69 -27.15
C LEU A 39 -3.44 4.65 -26.08
N ALA A 40 -4.09 3.48 -26.12
CA ALA A 40 -3.93 2.45 -25.09
C ALA A 40 -2.49 1.93 -24.96
N SER A 41 -1.71 1.90 -26.05
CA SER A 41 -0.30 1.52 -26.03
C SER A 41 0.62 2.54 -25.33
N LYS A 42 0.10 3.72 -24.99
CA LYS A 42 0.82 4.76 -24.22
C LYS A 42 0.48 4.76 -22.74
N ASN A 43 -0.71 4.32 -22.39
CA ASN A 43 -1.23 4.36 -21.02
C ASN A 43 -1.07 2.97 -20.37
N LEU A 44 0.18 2.58 -20.11
CA LEU A 44 0.53 1.24 -19.60
C LEU A 44 0.62 1.19 -18.08
N LEU A 45 0.83 2.32 -17.41
CA LEU A 45 1.01 2.43 -15.97
C LEU A 45 -0.23 3.02 -15.31
N LYS A 46 -0.42 2.68 -14.03
CA LYS A 46 -1.41 3.30 -13.17
C LYS A 46 -0.92 4.68 -12.70
N PRO A 47 -1.74 5.73 -12.83
CA PRO A 47 -1.38 7.05 -12.29
C PRO A 47 -1.22 7.10 -10.76
N ALA A 48 -1.77 6.14 -10.03
CA ALA A 48 -1.76 6.14 -8.57
C ALA A 48 -0.43 5.68 -7.95
N ASP A 49 0.22 4.67 -8.54
CA ASP A 49 1.40 3.99 -7.99
C ASP A 49 2.51 3.75 -9.02
N GLY A 50 2.25 4.00 -10.31
CA GLY A 50 3.19 3.75 -11.40
C GLY A 50 3.34 2.28 -11.78
N GLU A 51 2.50 1.39 -11.25
CA GLU A 51 2.56 -0.03 -11.58
C GLU A 51 1.91 -0.34 -12.93
N PRO A 52 2.38 -1.35 -13.67
CA PRO A 52 1.76 -1.73 -14.95
C PRO A 52 0.31 -2.22 -14.80
N ILE A 53 -0.64 -1.50 -15.40
CA ILE A 53 -2.06 -1.87 -15.40
C ILE A 53 -2.38 -2.96 -16.42
N ILE A 54 -1.58 -3.03 -17.49
CA ILE A 54 -1.73 -3.99 -18.60
C ILE A 54 -1.24 -5.41 -18.27
N SER A 55 -1.16 -5.75 -16.99
CA SER A 55 -0.70 -7.06 -16.56
C SER A 55 -1.69 -8.16 -16.97
N PRO A 56 -1.23 -9.26 -17.60
CA PRO A 56 -2.04 -10.42 -17.89
C PRO A 56 -2.80 -10.92 -16.66
N SER A 57 -4.00 -11.45 -16.89
CA SER A 57 -4.87 -11.96 -15.83
C SER A 57 -5.60 -13.23 -16.27
N LYS A 58 -6.21 -13.93 -15.32
CA LYS A 58 -7.01 -15.15 -15.55
C LYS A 58 -6.20 -16.17 -16.37
N ASP A 59 -6.75 -16.66 -17.47
CA ASP A 59 -6.21 -17.73 -18.31
C ASP A 59 -4.81 -17.42 -18.87
N MET A 60 -4.52 -16.14 -19.16
CA MET A 60 -3.18 -15.75 -19.64
C MET A 60 -2.11 -16.07 -18.60
N VAL A 61 -2.39 -15.79 -17.32
CA VAL A 61 -1.47 -16.11 -16.21
C VAL A 61 -1.43 -17.61 -15.97
N LEU A 62 -2.56 -18.31 -16.11
CA LEU A 62 -2.61 -19.76 -15.97
C LEU A 62 -1.68 -20.46 -16.97
N GLY A 63 -1.69 -20.04 -18.25
CA GLY A 63 -0.82 -20.61 -19.27
C GLY A 63 0.66 -20.30 -19.05
N VAL A 64 0.99 -19.07 -18.64
CA VAL A 64 2.38 -18.70 -18.29
C VAL A 64 2.87 -19.44 -17.04
N TYR A 65 2.01 -19.60 -16.05
CA TYR A 65 2.32 -20.40 -14.86
C TYR A 65 2.54 -21.86 -15.22
N TYR A 66 1.66 -22.44 -16.04
CA TYR A 66 1.80 -23.80 -16.54
C TYR A 66 3.13 -23.98 -17.30
N LEU A 67 3.52 -23.04 -18.16
CA LEU A 67 4.82 -23.10 -18.85
C LEU A 67 6.03 -23.09 -17.90
N THR A 68 5.94 -22.36 -16.79
CA THR A 68 7.10 -22.07 -15.94
C THR A 68 7.19 -22.94 -14.68
N MET A 69 6.10 -23.63 -14.33
CA MET A 69 6.06 -24.50 -13.16
C MET A 69 6.90 -25.78 -13.38
N PRO A 70 7.72 -26.18 -12.39
CA PRO A 70 8.30 -27.51 -12.38
C PRO A 70 7.21 -28.54 -12.05
N GLN A 71 7.35 -29.75 -12.59
CA GLN A 71 6.54 -30.90 -12.18
C GLN A 71 7.44 -31.97 -11.58
N THR A 72 6.90 -32.73 -10.63
CA THR A 72 7.67 -33.79 -9.94
C THR A 72 7.73 -35.08 -10.76
N ALA A 73 6.82 -35.22 -11.73
CA ALA A 73 6.76 -36.37 -12.62
C ALA A 73 7.98 -36.42 -13.53
N LYS A 74 8.41 -37.65 -13.88
CA LYS A 74 9.42 -37.82 -14.92
C LYS A 74 8.79 -37.58 -16.28
N HIS A 75 9.38 -36.68 -17.03
CA HIS A 75 8.94 -36.35 -18.38
C HIS A 75 9.88 -36.99 -19.40
N ARG A 76 9.36 -37.17 -20.62
CA ARG A 76 10.17 -37.65 -21.72
C ARG A 76 11.27 -36.64 -22.02
N GLY A 77 12.53 -37.07 -21.99
CA GLY A 77 13.68 -36.24 -22.34
C GLY A 77 14.32 -35.48 -21.17
N ASP A 78 13.96 -35.81 -19.92
CA ASP A 78 14.63 -35.29 -18.72
C ASP A 78 16.15 -35.53 -18.73
N GLY A 79 16.90 -34.52 -18.30
CA GLY A 79 18.37 -34.54 -18.19
C GLY A 79 19.11 -34.33 -19.50
N ARG A 80 18.41 -34.04 -20.60
CA ARG A 80 19.05 -33.70 -21.89
C ARG A 80 19.77 -32.36 -21.82
N ILE A 81 20.85 -32.26 -22.61
CA ILE A 81 21.70 -31.08 -22.71
C ILE A 81 21.52 -30.50 -24.11
N PHE A 82 21.25 -29.20 -24.19
CA PHE A 82 21.02 -28.47 -25.44
C PHE A 82 22.03 -27.32 -25.60
N ALA A 83 22.43 -27.07 -26.83
CA ALA A 83 23.45 -26.09 -27.18
C ALA A 83 22.92 -24.65 -27.29
N ASP A 84 21.64 -24.51 -27.67
CA ASP A 84 20.93 -23.25 -27.83
C ASP A 84 19.40 -23.45 -27.68
N MET A 85 18.65 -22.35 -27.74
CA MET A 85 17.19 -22.36 -27.62
C MET A 85 16.49 -22.93 -28.88
N ASP A 86 17.14 -22.88 -30.05
CA ASP A 86 16.57 -23.37 -31.32
C ASP A 86 16.49 -24.91 -31.31
N GLU A 87 17.51 -25.56 -30.76
CA GLU A 87 17.56 -27.02 -30.59
C GLU A 87 16.46 -27.52 -29.65
N VAL A 88 16.15 -26.75 -28.59
CA VAL A 88 15.06 -27.06 -27.64
C VAL A 88 13.71 -27.00 -28.33
N GLU A 89 13.44 -25.94 -29.11
CA GLU A 89 12.20 -25.80 -29.87
C GLU A 89 12.03 -26.90 -30.91
N LEU A 90 13.12 -27.24 -31.64
CA LEU A 90 13.10 -28.34 -32.59
C LEU A 90 12.79 -29.67 -31.88
N ALA A 91 13.42 -29.93 -30.74
CA ALA A 91 13.15 -31.13 -29.96
C ALA A 91 11.71 -31.18 -29.42
N TYR A 92 11.15 -30.04 -29.04
CA TYR A 92 9.76 -29.91 -28.60
C TYR A 92 8.78 -30.14 -29.76
N ALA A 93 9.03 -29.54 -30.93
CA ALA A 93 8.21 -29.71 -32.14
C ALA A 93 8.27 -31.14 -32.71
N LEU A 94 9.37 -31.86 -32.49
CA LEU A 94 9.52 -33.27 -32.85
C LEU A 94 8.97 -34.25 -31.81
N ASP A 95 8.28 -33.75 -30.77
CA ASP A 95 7.77 -34.56 -29.67
C ASP A 95 8.88 -35.44 -29.06
N GLN A 96 10.06 -34.90 -28.82
CA GLN A 96 11.14 -35.60 -28.11
C GLN A 96 11.25 -35.17 -26.64
N VAL A 97 10.75 -33.99 -26.32
CA VAL A 97 10.69 -33.41 -24.97
C VAL A 97 9.27 -32.89 -24.70
N GLU A 98 8.91 -32.75 -23.43
CA GLU A 98 7.64 -32.17 -22.99
C GLU A 98 7.86 -30.79 -22.37
N VAL A 99 6.79 -30.03 -22.16
CA VAL A 99 6.85 -28.66 -21.60
C VAL A 99 7.57 -28.63 -20.25
N HIS A 100 7.34 -29.63 -19.40
CA HIS A 100 7.90 -29.70 -18.05
C HIS A 100 9.20 -30.50 -17.96
N SER A 101 9.75 -30.96 -19.10
CA SER A 101 11.00 -31.71 -19.08
C SER A 101 12.15 -30.87 -18.53
N GLU A 102 12.90 -31.45 -17.60
CA GLU A 102 14.08 -30.82 -16.99
C GLU A 102 15.27 -30.95 -17.94
N ILE A 103 15.88 -29.84 -18.31
CA ILE A 103 16.95 -29.79 -19.33
C ILE A 103 18.10 -28.89 -18.87
N LYS A 104 19.28 -29.12 -19.43
CA LYS A 104 20.43 -28.21 -19.31
C LYS A 104 20.61 -27.43 -20.58
N LEU A 105 20.57 -26.10 -20.48
CA LEU A 105 20.67 -25.22 -21.64
C LEU A 105 21.90 -24.33 -21.53
N ARG A 106 22.66 -24.20 -22.61
CA ARG A 106 23.67 -23.14 -22.76
C ARG A 106 22.99 -21.88 -23.28
N VAL A 107 22.90 -20.84 -22.46
CA VAL A 107 22.26 -19.57 -22.85
C VAL A 107 22.99 -18.37 -22.27
N THR A 108 22.90 -17.24 -22.97
CA THR A 108 23.33 -15.94 -22.48
C THR A 108 22.25 -15.39 -21.56
N THR A 109 22.60 -15.10 -20.31
CA THR A 109 21.65 -14.59 -19.32
C THR A 109 22.17 -13.33 -18.66
N TRP A 110 21.24 -12.41 -18.40
CA TRP A 110 21.43 -11.21 -17.60
C TRP A 110 21.22 -11.45 -16.10
N TYR A 111 20.99 -12.69 -15.65
CA TYR A 111 20.73 -12.99 -14.23
C TYR A 111 21.71 -14.02 -13.67
N ASP A 112 22.04 -13.88 -12.38
CA ASP A 112 22.80 -14.85 -11.59
C ASP A 112 21.94 -16.05 -11.11
N ASP A 113 22.50 -16.97 -10.32
CA ASP A 113 21.76 -18.13 -9.78
C ASP A 113 20.66 -17.75 -8.77
N LYS A 114 20.70 -16.52 -8.26
CA LYS A 114 19.72 -15.95 -7.32
C LYS A 114 18.67 -15.09 -8.04
N ASN A 115 18.66 -15.07 -9.37
CA ASN A 115 17.84 -14.18 -10.20
C ASN A 115 18.10 -12.68 -9.97
N ILE A 116 19.32 -12.32 -9.55
CA ILE A 116 19.77 -10.93 -9.46
C ILE A 116 20.38 -10.55 -10.81
N ARG A 117 19.96 -9.38 -11.34
CA ARG A 117 20.46 -8.87 -12.62
C ARG A 117 21.95 -8.58 -12.55
N LEU A 118 22.71 -9.14 -13.50
CA LEU A 118 24.13 -8.93 -13.71
C LEU A 118 24.37 -7.62 -14.49
N PRO A 119 25.51 -6.93 -14.25
CA PRO A 119 25.86 -5.72 -14.99
C PRO A 119 26.18 -6.00 -16.47
N GLU A 120 26.66 -7.20 -16.78
CA GLU A 120 26.96 -7.67 -18.13
C GLU A 120 26.41 -9.08 -18.37
N PRO A 121 25.97 -9.40 -19.59
CA PRO A 121 25.42 -10.71 -19.91
C PRO A 121 26.51 -11.78 -19.88
N GLN A 122 26.21 -12.94 -19.31
CA GLN A 122 27.14 -14.06 -19.25
C GLN A 122 26.53 -15.32 -19.88
N THR A 123 27.31 -15.99 -20.72
CA THR A 123 26.93 -17.29 -21.27
C THR A 123 27.30 -18.40 -20.29
N ARG A 124 26.29 -19.13 -19.80
CA ARG A 124 26.48 -20.23 -18.85
C ARG A 124 25.53 -21.38 -19.13
N MET A 125 25.86 -22.55 -18.57
CA MET A 125 24.95 -23.69 -18.52
C MET A 125 23.98 -23.50 -17.36
N ILE A 126 22.68 -23.49 -17.65
CA ILE A 126 21.62 -23.39 -16.64
C ILE A 126 20.75 -24.63 -16.64
N ASP A 127 20.30 -25.05 -15.45
CA ASP A 127 19.25 -26.06 -15.30
C ASP A 127 17.89 -25.35 -15.41
N THR A 128 17.06 -25.76 -16.39
CA THR A 128 15.77 -25.12 -16.68
C THR A 128 14.76 -26.13 -17.24
N THR A 129 13.56 -25.67 -17.59
CA THR A 129 12.54 -26.50 -18.25
C THR A 129 12.29 -26.03 -19.68
N VAL A 130 11.83 -26.92 -20.55
CA VAL A 130 11.48 -26.58 -21.94
C VAL A 130 10.48 -25.43 -21.99
N GLY A 131 9.46 -25.44 -21.14
CA GLY A 131 8.45 -24.39 -21.08
C GLY A 131 9.01 -23.01 -20.71
N ARG A 132 10.02 -22.95 -19.83
CA ARG A 132 10.75 -21.69 -19.54
C ARG A 132 11.54 -21.21 -20.74
N VAL A 133 12.12 -22.11 -21.53
CA VAL A 133 12.83 -21.74 -22.78
C VAL A 133 11.85 -21.13 -23.77
N VAL A 134 10.72 -21.80 -24.02
CA VAL A 134 9.68 -21.28 -24.94
C VAL A 134 9.14 -19.93 -24.47
N PHE A 135 8.96 -19.74 -23.15
CA PHE A 135 8.54 -18.45 -22.61
C PHE A 135 9.59 -17.35 -22.80
N ASN A 136 10.87 -17.64 -22.55
CA ASN A 136 11.95 -16.66 -22.65
C ASN A 136 12.18 -16.15 -24.08
N ARG A 137 11.79 -16.92 -25.10
CA ARG A 137 11.84 -16.49 -26.51
C ARG A 137 10.95 -15.31 -26.84
N VAL A 138 9.87 -15.16 -26.08
CA VAL A 138 8.94 -14.03 -26.21
C VAL A 138 9.52 -12.76 -25.58
N LEU A 139 10.50 -12.90 -24.69
CA LEU A 139 11.13 -11.80 -23.99
C LEU A 139 12.24 -11.16 -24.85
N PRO A 140 12.51 -9.87 -24.66
CA PRO A 140 13.60 -9.18 -25.34
C PRO A 140 14.96 -9.65 -24.79
N GLU A 141 16.03 -9.53 -25.60
CA GLU A 141 17.36 -10.05 -25.26
C GLU A 141 17.91 -9.48 -23.95
N GLU A 142 17.53 -8.25 -23.59
CA GLU A 142 17.92 -7.52 -22.39
C GLU A 142 17.32 -8.11 -21.10
N VAL A 143 16.29 -8.97 -21.21
CA VAL A 143 15.55 -9.56 -20.09
C VAL A 143 15.63 -11.09 -20.09
N GLN A 144 16.38 -11.69 -21.03
CA GLN A 144 16.66 -13.13 -21.03
C GLN A 144 17.81 -13.45 -20.05
N PHE A 145 17.80 -14.50 -19.23
CA PHE A 145 16.88 -15.62 -19.17
C PHE A 145 16.20 -15.65 -17.78
N VAL A 146 14.88 -15.52 -17.75
CA VAL A 146 14.03 -15.61 -16.55
C VAL A 146 13.83 -17.08 -16.18
N ASN A 147 14.49 -17.54 -15.11
CA ASN A 147 14.45 -18.94 -14.65
C ASN A 147 13.68 -19.11 -13.32
N LYS A 148 12.50 -18.51 -13.21
CA LYS A 148 11.61 -18.62 -12.05
C LYS A 148 10.21 -19.06 -12.48
N LYS A 149 9.45 -19.65 -11.55
CA LYS A 149 8.01 -19.83 -11.74
C LYS A 149 7.35 -18.46 -11.76
N LEU A 150 6.43 -18.24 -12.69
CA LEU A 150 5.76 -16.96 -12.88
C LEU A 150 4.28 -17.11 -12.51
N ASP A 151 3.94 -16.62 -11.32
CA ASP A 151 2.56 -16.40 -10.91
C ASP A 151 2.10 -14.99 -11.35
N LYS A 152 0.86 -14.62 -11.02
CA LYS A 152 0.31 -13.30 -11.35
C LYS A 152 1.22 -12.13 -10.91
N GLY A 153 1.83 -12.23 -9.73
CA GLY A 153 2.77 -11.23 -9.22
C GLY A 153 4.05 -11.20 -10.06
N GLY A 154 4.66 -12.36 -10.28
CA GLY A 154 5.87 -12.49 -11.08
C GLY A 154 5.72 -12.03 -12.53
N VAL A 155 4.55 -12.21 -13.16
CA VAL A 155 4.28 -11.69 -14.51
C VAL A 155 4.16 -10.15 -14.49
N LYS A 156 3.51 -9.58 -13.48
CA LYS A 156 3.41 -8.14 -13.31
C LYS A 156 4.80 -7.51 -13.11
N ASP A 157 5.62 -8.10 -12.24
CA ASP A 157 6.98 -7.64 -11.97
C ASP A 157 7.85 -7.73 -13.23
N LEU A 158 7.69 -8.78 -14.02
CA LEU A 158 8.39 -8.95 -15.29
C LEU A 158 8.02 -7.85 -16.30
N ILE A 159 6.74 -7.48 -16.40
CA ILE A 159 6.30 -6.40 -17.29
C ILE A 159 6.84 -5.04 -16.82
N ALA A 160 6.89 -4.82 -15.50
CA ALA A 160 7.49 -3.62 -14.92
C ALA A 160 8.99 -3.54 -15.28
N GLU A 161 9.73 -4.64 -15.13
CA GLU A 161 11.14 -4.71 -15.49
C GLU A 161 11.38 -4.47 -16.99
N VAL A 162 10.55 -5.05 -17.87
CA VAL A 162 10.62 -4.78 -19.31
C VAL A 162 10.34 -3.31 -19.62
N TYR A 163 9.39 -2.68 -18.93
CA TYR A 163 9.09 -1.25 -19.10
C TYR A 163 10.25 -0.35 -18.71
N GLU A 164 10.90 -0.63 -17.59
CA GLU A 164 12.05 0.15 -17.13
C GLU A 164 13.26 0.02 -18.06
N LEU A 165 13.54 -1.18 -18.57
CA LEU A 165 14.75 -1.46 -19.34
C LEU A 165 14.61 -1.17 -20.83
N CYS A 166 13.48 -1.57 -21.41
CA CYS A 166 13.27 -1.57 -22.87
C CYS A 166 12.33 -0.43 -23.32
N GLY A 167 11.67 0.24 -22.37
CA GLY A 167 10.73 1.31 -22.64
C GLY A 167 9.38 0.84 -23.20
N GLN A 168 8.49 1.82 -23.37
CA GLN A 168 7.06 1.62 -23.60
C GLN A 168 6.69 0.81 -24.87
N GLU A 169 7.39 1.02 -25.99
CA GLU A 169 7.07 0.36 -27.27
C GLU A 169 7.34 -1.15 -27.18
N VAL A 170 8.51 -1.52 -26.65
CA VAL A 170 8.90 -2.93 -26.49
C VAL A 170 7.98 -3.62 -25.49
N THR A 171 7.65 -2.98 -24.36
CA THR A 171 6.70 -3.53 -23.37
C THR A 171 5.35 -3.87 -23.98
N THR A 172 4.84 -3.03 -24.88
CA THR A 172 3.55 -3.28 -25.53
C THR A 172 3.59 -4.55 -26.36
N ASN A 173 4.65 -4.74 -27.16
CA ASN A 173 4.84 -5.93 -27.99
C ASN A 173 5.02 -7.19 -27.13
N VAL A 174 5.83 -7.09 -26.07
CA VAL A 174 6.07 -8.19 -25.13
C VAL A 174 4.78 -8.58 -24.41
N ALA A 175 3.99 -7.62 -23.93
CA ALA A 175 2.71 -7.91 -23.27
C ALA A 175 1.72 -8.62 -24.21
N ASP A 176 1.68 -8.24 -25.49
CA ASP A 176 0.83 -8.89 -26.49
C ASP A 176 1.28 -10.32 -26.80
N ALA A 177 2.60 -10.54 -26.86
CA ALA A 177 3.17 -11.85 -27.09
C ALA A 177 3.01 -12.77 -25.87
N VAL A 178 3.15 -12.24 -24.65
CA VAL A 178 2.85 -12.94 -23.38
C VAL A 178 1.37 -13.31 -23.30
N LYS A 179 0.47 -12.44 -23.74
CA LYS A 179 -0.97 -12.76 -23.88
C LYS A 179 -1.16 -13.95 -24.82
N THR A 180 -0.53 -13.92 -25.99
CA THR A 180 -0.70 -14.94 -27.04
C THR A 180 -0.20 -16.30 -26.56
N ILE A 181 1.02 -16.37 -26.03
CA ILE A 181 1.58 -17.62 -25.49
C ILE A 181 0.80 -18.10 -24.27
N GLY A 182 0.34 -17.18 -23.41
CA GLY A 182 -0.51 -17.50 -22.26
C GLY A 182 -1.81 -18.19 -22.67
N PHE A 183 -2.53 -17.67 -23.66
CA PHE A 183 -3.74 -18.32 -24.15
C PHE A 183 -3.47 -19.67 -24.83
N GLU A 184 -2.41 -19.76 -25.64
CA GLU A 184 -2.06 -21.00 -26.32
C GLU A 184 -1.75 -22.13 -25.33
N TYR A 185 -0.94 -21.85 -24.31
CA TYR A 185 -0.55 -22.85 -23.34
C TYR A 185 -1.61 -23.11 -22.26
N ALA A 186 -2.50 -22.15 -21.99
CA ALA A 186 -3.71 -22.40 -21.20
C ALA A 186 -4.68 -23.36 -21.93
N MET A 187 -4.78 -23.25 -23.27
CA MET A 187 -5.55 -24.21 -24.05
C MET A 187 -4.87 -25.59 -24.06
N LYS A 188 -3.55 -25.65 -24.28
CA LYS A 188 -2.79 -26.90 -24.34
C LYS A 188 -2.69 -27.62 -23.00
N SER A 189 -2.71 -26.89 -21.87
CA SER A 189 -2.64 -27.50 -20.54
C SER A 189 -3.83 -28.41 -20.26
N GLY A 190 -4.96 -28.22 -20.93
CA GLY A 190 -6.17 -29.01 -20.72
C GLY A 190 -6.72 -28.91 -19.29
N THR A 191 -6.36 -27.84 -18.57
CA THR A 191 -6.74 -27.67 -17.17
C THR A 191 -8.26 -27.61 -17.04
N THR A 192 -8.81 -28.51 -16.23
CA THR A 192 -10.25 -28.64 -16.00
C THR A 192 -10.55 -28.70 -14.50
N LEU A 193 -11.80 -28.48 -14.13
CA LEU A 193 -12.26 -28.59 -12.75
C LEU A 193 -13.40 -29.60 -12.67
N ALA A 194 -13.19 -30.68 -11.91
CA ALA A 194 -14.18 -31.68 -11.59
C ALA A 194 -14.41 -31.76 -10.08
N VAL A 195 -15.55 -32.33 -9.68
CA VAL A 195 -15.83 -32.64 -8.26
C VAL A 195 -14.74 -33.54 -7.67
N ALA A 196 -14.14 -34.41 -8.49
CA ALA A 196 -13.04 -35.30 -8.07
C ALA A 196 -11.80 -34.53 -7.57
N ASP A 197 -11.52 -33.35 -8.12
CA ASP A 197 -10.34 -32.55 -7.81
C ASP A 197 -10.39 -31.89 -6.42
N ILE A 198 -11.58 -31.83 -5.79
CA ILE A 198 -11.81 -31.11 -4.52
C ILE A 198 -11.57 -32.03 -3.33
N THR A 199 -10.33 -32.39 -3.02
CA THR A 199 -10.05 -33.40 -1.98
C THR A 199 -10.38 -32.92 -0.56
N ILE A 200 -11.25 -33.64 0.14
CA ILE A 200 -11.59 -33.39 1.55
C ILE A 200 -10.52 -34.06 2.44
N PRO A 201 -9.83 -33.33 3.33
CA PRO A 201 -8.79 -33.92 4.16
C PRO A 201 -9.40 -34.85 5.23
N PRO A 202 -8.82 -36.04 5.46
CA PRO A 202 -9.31 -36.98 6.48
C PRO A 202 -9.15 -36.41 7.90
N GLU A 203 -8.18 -35.52 8.12
CA GLU A 203 -7.95 -34.80 9.38
C GLU A 203 -9.09 -33.84 9.77
N ARG A 204 -9.99 -33.48 8.84
CA ARG A 204 -11.07 -32.53 9.12
C ARG A 204 -11.97 -32.98 10.26
N LYS A 205 -12.42 -34.23 10.23
CA LYS A 205 -13.35 -34.78 11.23
C LYS A 205 -12.75 -34.74 12.65
N PRO A 206 -11.53 -35.24 12.90
CA PRO A 206 -10.94 -35.14 14.23
C PRO A 206 -10.71 -33.69 14.69
N ILE A 207 -10.36 -32.76 13.80
CA ILE A 207 -10.22 -31.33 14.15
C ILE A 207 -11.56 -30.75 14.62
N ILE A 208 -12.66 -31.05 13.92
CA ILE A 208 -14.00 -30.59 14.33
C ILE A 208 -14.44 -31.24 15.65
N ASP A 209 -14.15 -32.53 15.83
CA ASP A 209 -14.49 -33.25 17.07
C ASP A 209 -13.71 -32.71 18.28
N GLU A 210 -12.47 -32.28 18.10
CA GLU A 210 -11.68 -31.59 19.13
C GLU A 210 -12.30 -30.23 19.50
N ALA A 211 -12.68 -29.44 18.50
CA ALA A 211 -13.34 -28.16 18.70
C ALA A 211 -14.68 -28.31 19.46
N LEU A 212 -15.48 -29.33 19.12
CA LEU A 212 -16.72 -29.63 19.81
C LEU A 212 -16.50 -29.96 21.30
N LYS A 213 -15.44 -30.71 21.63
CA LYS A 213 -15.07 -30.98 23.03
C LYS A 213 -14.64 -29.72 23.76
N ALA A 214 -13.88 -28.84 23.11
CA ALA A 214 -13.47 -27.56 23.70
C ALA A 214 -14.68 -26.66 23.99
N VAL A 215 -15.64 -26.58 23.07
CA VAL A 215 -16.90 -25.85 23.28
C VAL A 215 -17.72 -26.46 24.42
N GLU A 216 -17.74 -27.79 24.58
CA GLU A 216 -18.43 -28.43 25.70
C GLU A 216 -17.84 -28.03 27.07
N VAL A 217 -16.51 -27.86 27.14
CA VAL A 217 -15.84 -27.35 28.35
C VAL A 217 -16.28 -25.92 28.65
N VAL A 218 -16.30 -25.04 27.64
CA VAL A 218 -16.78 -23.65 27.79
C VAL A 218 -18.23 -23.61 28.28
N LEU A 219 -19.11 -24.43 27.69
CA LEU A 219 -20.52 -24.55 28.10
C LEU A 219 -20.68 -25.12 29.53
N ARG A 220 -19.75 -25.96 29.98
CA ARG A 220 -19.74 -26.52 31.33
C ARG A 220 -19.32 -25.46 32.35
N ASP A 221 -18.29 -24.67 32.02
CA ASP A 221 -17.80 -23.60 32.88
C ASP A 221 -18.83 -22.47 33.00
N PHE A 222 -19.50 -22.13 31.90
CA PHE A 222 -20.65 -21.22 31.90
C PHE A 222 -21.79 -21.73 32.80
N ARG A 223 -22.16 -23.02 32.68
CA ARG A 223 -23.18 -23.64 33.56
C ARG A 223 -22.79 -23.67 35.04
N ARG A 224 -21.50 -23.64 35.35
CA ARG A 224 -20.97 -23.55 36.72
C ARG A 224 -20.87 -22.11 37.24
N GLY A 225 -21.21 -21.11 36.42
CA GLY A 225 -21.11 -19.70 36.76
C GLY A 225 -19.68 -19.16 36.76
N LEU A 226 -18.73 -19.83 36.09
CA LEU A 226 -17.35 -19.39 35.98
C LEU A 226 -17.12 -18.38 34.84
N LEU A 227 -18.09 -18.25 33.93
CA LEU A 227 -18.03 -17.37 32.77
C LEU A 227 -19.31 -16.56 32.66
N THR A 228 -19.17 -15.32 32.22
CA THR A 228 -20.28 -14.50 31.74
C THR A 228 -20.71 -14.95 30.34
N GLU A 229 -21.89 -14.52 29.89
CA GLU A 229 -22.39 -14.85 28.55
C GLU A 229 -21.51 -14.25 27.44
N GLN A 230 -20.96 -13.06 27.69
CA GLN A 230 -20.04 -12.40 26.76
C GLN A 230 -18.74 -13.21 26.62
N GLU A 231 -18.09 -13.55 27.73
CA GLU A 231 -16.87 -14.36 27.72
C GLU A 231 -17.09 -15.75 27.10
N LYS A 232 -18.27 -16.35 27.31
CA LYS A 232 -18.66 -17.61 26.68
C LYS A 232 -18.69 -17.47 25.15
N ASN A 233 -19.36 -16.44 24.64
CA ASN A 233 -19.48 -16.20 23.20
C ASN A 233 -18.10 -15.88 22.57
N GLU A 234 -17.28 -15.05 23.21
CA GLU A 234 -15.93 -14.71 22.74
C GLU A 234 -15.03 -15.94 22.65
N ARG A 235 -15.05 -16.81 23.68
CA ARG A 235 -14.29 -18.08 23.66
C ARG A 235 -14.81 -19.04 22.59
N GLU A 236 -16.12 -19.18 22.41
CA GLU A 236 -16.69 -20.03 21.35
C GLU A 236 -16.25 -19.54 19.96
N ILE A 237 -16.33 -18.22 19.71
CA ILE A 237 -15.87 -17.61 18.45
C ILE A 237 -14.39 -17.89 18.23
N GLN A 238 -13.54 -17.70 19.25
CA GLN A 238 -12.10 -17.96 19.14
C GLN A 238 -11.81 -19.42 18.79
N ILE A 239 -12.44 -20.37 19.46
CA ILE A 239 -12.26 -21.81 19.19
C ILE A 239 -12.61 -22.12 17.74
N TRP A 240 -13.73 -21.60 17.24
CA TRP A 240 -14.17 -21.85 15.86
C TRP A 240 -13.33 -21.14 14.81
N GLN A 241 -12.79 -19.97 15.12
CA GLN A 241 -11.85 -19.27 14.25
C GLN A 241 -10.57 -20.09 14.08
N GLU A 242 -9.95 -20.49 15.19
CA GLU A 242 -8.74 -21.35 15.18
C GLU A 242 -8.99 -22.69 14.48
N THR A 243 -10.20 -23.25 14.66
CA THR A 243 -10.60 -24.49 13.98
C THR A 243 -10.71 -24.30 12.46
N THR A 244 -11.27 -23.17 12.02
CA THR A 244 -11.40 -22.85 10.59
C THR A 244 -10.02 -22.72 9.94
N ASP A 245 -9.07 -22.08 10.62
CA ASP A 245 -7.69 -21.93 10.14
C ASP A 245 -6.96 -23.28 10.10
N LYS A 246 -7.08 -24.11 11.14
CA LYS A 246 -6.52 -25.48 11.17
C LYS A 246 -7.07 -26.36 10.03
N VAL A 247 -8.37 -26.26 9.74
CA VAL A 247 -8.99 -26.99 8.63
C VAL A 247 -8.49 -26.46 7.28
N ALA A 248 -8.34 -25.14 7.13
CA ALA A 248 -7.81 -24.54 5.91
C ALA A 248 -6.37 -25.02 5.62
N ASP A 249 -5.52 -25.09 6.65
CA ASP A 249 -4.15 -25.61 6.54
C ASP A 249 -4.13 -27.10 6.21
N ALA A 250 -5.05 -27.89 6.78
CA ALA A 250 -5.19 -29.31 6.47
C ALA A 250 -5.60 -29.53 5.00
N VAL A 251 -6.51 -28.71 4.46
CA VAL A 251 -6.89 -28.72 3.04
C VAL A 251 -5.66 -28.41 2.19
N LYS A 252 -4.93 -27.33 2.49
CA LYS A 252 -3.74 -26.92 1.72
C LYS A 252 -2.66 -28.01 1.66
N ARG A 253 -2.43 -28.74 2.77
CA ARG A 253 -1.47 -29.85 2.83
C ARG A 253 -1.88 -31.09 2.02
N HIS A 254 -3.17 -31.34 1.88
CA HIS A 254 -3.71 -32.53 1.19
C HIS A 254 -4.03 -32.29 -0.29
N MET A 255 -3.85 -31.07 -0.78
CA MET A 255 -3.98 -30.76 -2.20
C MET A 255 -2.78 -31.33 -2.96
N ASP A 256 -3.05 -31.93 -4.12
CA ASP A 256 -2.02 -32.33 -5.07
C ASP A 256 -1.30 -31.08 -5.62
N PRO A 257 0.01 -30.90 -5.38
CA PRO A 257 0.76 -29.74 -5.88
C PRO A 257 0.74 -29.60 -7.40
N ASP A 258 0.66 -30.71 -8.12
CA ASP A 258 0.68 -30.76 -9.59
C ASP A 258 -0.74 -30.81 -10.19
N GLY A 259 -1.77 -30.82 -9.33
CA GLY A 259 -3.18 -30.89 -9.73
C GLY A 259 -3.73 -29.61 -10.38
N ASN A 260 -4.88 -29.73 -11.05
CA ASN A 260 -5.52 -28.59 -11.71
C ASN A 260 -5.95 -27.50 -10.72
N LEU A 261 -6.56 -27.89 -9.59
CA LEU A 261 -7.08 -26.95 -8.60
C LEU A 261 -5.96 -26.16 -7.91
N SER A 262 -4.84 -26.80 -7.59
CA SER A 262 -3.66 -26.16 -7.01
C SER A 262 -2.97 -25.22 -8.01
N THR A 263 -2.89 -25.62 -9.28
CA THR A 263 -2.36 -24.79 -10.37
C THR A 263 -3.21 -23.51 -10.54
N MET A 264 -4.54 -23.63 -10.55
CA MET A 264 -5.46 -22.48 -10.62
C MET A 264 -5.36 -21.54 -9.40
N ALA A 265 -5.09 -22.09 -8.22
CA ALA A 265 -4.95 -21.32 -6.98
C ALA A 265 -3.60 -20.62 -6.87
N THR A 266 -2.52 -21.35 -7.15
CA THR A 266 -1.14 -20.92 -6.95
C THR A 266 -0.68 -19.96 -8.04
N SER A 267 -1.21 -20.11 -9.27
CA SER A 267 -0.98 -19.13 -10.35
C SER A 267 -1.53 -17.74 -10.04
N GLY A 268 -2.50 -17.63 -9.14
CA GLY A 268 -3.24 -16.38 -8.89
C GLY A 268 -4.18 -16.01 -10.04
N ALA A 269 -4.47 -16.95 -10.96
CA ALA A 269 -5.41 -16.75 -12.05
C ALA A 269 -6.87 -16.63 -11.57
N THR A 270 -7.21 -17.28 -10.45
CA THR A 270 -8.57 -17.29 -9.88
C THR A 270 -8.81 -16.17 -8.87
N LYS A 271 -10.03 -15.61 -8.85
CA LYS A 271 -10.48 -14.69 -7.81
C LYS A 271 -10.75 -15.49 -6.52
N GLY A 272 -10.16 -15.10 -5.38
CA GLY A 272 -10.46 -15.66 -4.05
C GLY A 272 -9.43 -16.63 -3.45
N GLY A 273 -8.38 -17.00 -4.20
CA GLY A 273 -7.21 -17.72 -3.69
C GLY A 273 -7.52 -19.01 -2.91
N PHE A 274 -6.70 -19.31 -1.90
CA PHE A 274 -6.86 -20.51 -1.07
C PHE A 274 -8.10 -20.49 -0.16
N SER A 275 -8.60 -19.31 0.23
CA SER A 275 -9.79 -19.21 1.07
C SER A 275 -11.03 -19.80 0.42
N THR A 276 -11.22 -19.60 -0.89
CA THR A 276 -12.35 -20.18 -1.62
C THR A 276 -12.24 -21.71 -1.68
N ILE A 277 -11.03 -22.24 -1.84
CA ILE A 277 -10.81 -23.69 -1.84
C ILE A 277 -11.08 -24.31 -0.47
N SER A 278 -10.68 -23.64 0.60
CA SER A 278 -11.01 -24.05 1.96
C SER A 278 -12.53 -24.14 2.17
N GLN A 279 -13.32 -23.24 1.60
CA GLN A 279 -14.79 -23.33 1.68
C GLN A 279 -15.38 -24.48 0.86
N LEU A 280 -14.74 -24.89 -0.25
CA LEU A 280 -15.18 -26.01 -1.07
C LEU A 280 -14.94 -27.37 -0.40
N ALA A 281 -13.76 -27.56 0.19
CA ALA A 281 -13.29 -28.86 0.69
C ALA A 281 -13.19 -28.97 2.22
N GLY A 282 -12.98 -27.85 2.92
CA GLY A 282 -12.76 -27.78 4.36
C GLY A 282 -14.05 -27.55 5.11
N MET A 283 -14.29 -26.32 5.52
CA MET A 283 -15.51 -25.86 6.17
C MET A 283 -15.79 -24.41 5.79
N ARG A 284 -17.05 -23.98 5.85
CA ARG A 284 -17.39 -22.59 5.54
C ARG A 284 -17.08 -21.62 6.68
N GLY A 285 -17.08 -22.10 7.93
CA GLY A 285 -16.66 -21.32 9.09
C GLY A 285 -17.75 -20.44 9.70
N LEU A 286 -17.32 -19.39 10.38
CA LEU A 286 -18.20 -18.43 11.08
C LEU A 286 -18.82 -17.42 10.11
N MET A 287 -20.04 -16.98 10.43
CA MET A 287 -20.81 -16.01 9.64
C MET A 287 -21.15 -14.78 10.47
N ALA A 288 -21.15 -13.62 9.81
CA ALA A 288 -21.62 -12.38 10.40
C ALA A 288 -23.13 -12.17 10.15
N ASP A 289 -23.81 -11.63 11.16
CA ASP A 289 -25.18 -11.15 11.03
C ASP A 289 -25.24 -9.76 10.34
N PRO A 290 -26.43 -9.23 10.02
CA PRO A 290 -26.56 -7.92 9.41
C PRO A 290 -25.95 -6.78 10.25
N SER A 291 -25.90 -6.92 11.57
CA SER A 291 -25.30 -5.95 12.48
C SER A 291 -23.77 -6.01 12.54
N GLY A 292 -23.16 -7.03 11.93
CA GLY A 292 -21.71 -7.27 11.95
C GLY A 292 -21.25 -8.13 13.13
N ARG A 293 -22.17 -8.65 13.95
CA ARG A 293 -21.83 -9.59 15.03
C ARG A 293 -21.62 -10.98 14.47
N ILE A 294 -20.59 -11.65 14.95
CA ILE A 294 -20.29 -13.03 14.58
C ILE A 294 -21.30 -13.96 15.25
N ILE A 295 -21.95 -14.80 14.47
CA ILE A 295 -22.89 -15.81 14.97
C ILE A 295 -22.05 -16.96 15.57
N PRO A 296 -22.19 -17.29 16.86
CA PRO A 296 -21.36 -18.31 17.53
C PRO A 296 -21.65 -19.76 17.07
N MET A 297 -22.51 -19.94 16.06
CA MET A 297 -22.81 -21.20 15.42
C MET A 297 -22.15 -21.26 14.04
N PRO A 298 -21.04 -22.02 13.88
CA PRO A 298 -20.33 -22.11 12.61
C PRO A 298 -21.07 -23.02 11.62
N ILE A 299 -20.75 -22.86 10.34
CA ILE A 299 -21.10 -23.81 9.29
C ILE A 299 -19.96 -24.82 9.17
N ARG A 300 -20.22 -26.04 9.60
CA ARG A 300 -19.23 -27.14 9.64
C ARG A 300 -19.13 -27.85 8.30
N SER A 301 -20.22 -27.87 7.56
CA SER A 301 -20.30 -28.43 6.22
C SER A 301 -19.51 -27.58 5.21
N ASN A 302 -19.22 -28.17 4.05
CA ASN A 302 -18.59 -27.50 2.92
C ASN A 302 -19.47 -27.64 1.67
N PHE A 303 -19.11 -26.94 0.59
CA PHE A 303 -19.92 -27.00 -0.64
C PHE A 303 -19.89 -28.35 -1.35
N ARG A 304 -18.81 -29.14 -1.20
CA ARG A 304 -18.72 -30.48 -1.79
C ARG A 304 -19.70 -31.47 -1.13
N GLU A 305 -19.85 -31.40 0.19
CA GLU A 305 -20.76 -32.25 0.96
C GLU A 305 -22.21 -31.71 0.96
N GLY A 306 -22.37 -30.41 0.71
CA GLY A 306 -23.65 -29.72 0.76
C GLY A 306 -23.94 -29.11 2.13
N LEU A 307 -24.82 -28.11 2.16
CA LEU A 307 -25.22 -27.40 3.38
C LEU A 307 -26.60 -27.87 3.82
N THR A 308 -26.81 -27.97 5.13
CA THR A 308 -28.17 -28.15 5.69
C THR A 308 -29.01 -26.89 5.49
N ALA A 309 -30.34 -27.01 5.58
CA ALA A 309 -31.24 -25.86 5.44
C ALA A 309 -30.93 -24.73 6.44
N GLN A 310 -30.55 -25.10 7.67
CA GLN A 310 -30.18 -24.14 8.72
C GLN A 310 -28.84 -23.45 8.40
N GLU A 311 -27.81 -24.21 8.01
CA GLU A 311 -26.50 -23.64 7.63
C GLU A 311 -26.63 -22.73 6.40
N TYR A 312 -27.42 -23.14 5.41
CA TYR A 312 -27.70 -22.30 4.25
C TYR A 312 -28.41 -21.02 4.66
N PHE A 313 -29.46 -21.09 5.49
CA PHE A 313 -30.17 -19.92 5.99
C PHE A 313 -29.26 -18.95 6.75
N ILE A 314 -28.39 -19.45 7.63
CA ILE A 314 -27.39 -18.62 8.34
C ILE A 314 -26.50 -17.89 7.32
N SER A 315 -26.01 -18.59 6.30
CA SER A 315 -25.15 -17.99 5.26
C SER A 315 -25.83 -16.88 4.45
N THR A 316 -27.16 -16.86 4.37
CA THR A 316 -27.89 -15.83 3.60
C THR A 316 -27.82 -14.45 4.24
N HIS A 317 -27.63 -14.35 5.56
CA HIS A 317 -27.60 -13.06 6.26
C HIS A 317 -26.41 -12.21 5.80
N GLY A 318 -25.21 -12.79 5.87
CA GLY A 318 -23.97 -12.14 5.44
C GLY A 318 -23.95 -11.87 3.94
N ALA A 319 -24.42 -12.82 3.12
CA ALA A 319 -24.51 -12.64 1.67
C ALA A 319 -25.45 -11.50 1.27
N ARG A 320 -26.64 -11.41 1.90
CA ARG A 320 -27.61 -10.34 1.65
C ARG A 320 -27.09 -8.98 2.11
N LYS A 321 -26.41 -8.92 3.26
CA LYS A 321 -25.77 -7.69 3.74
C LYS A 321 -24.72 -7.21 2.73
N GLY A 322 -23.80 -8.07 2.29
CA GLY A 322 -22.78 -7.72 1.31
C GLY A 322 -23.37 -7.20 -0.01
N LEU A 323 -24.43 -7.86 -0.51
CA LEU A 323 -25.18 -7.40 -1.68
C LEU A 323 -25.81 -6.01 -1.49
N ALA A 324 -26.44 -5.77 -0.33
CA ALA A 324 -27.07 -4.49 -0.02
C ALA A 324 -26.05 -3.37 0.18
N ASP A 325 -24.96 -3.62 0.90
CA ASP A 325 -23.86 -2.68 1.11
C ASP A 325 -23.20 -2.32 -0.22
N THR A 326 -22.99 -3.29 -1.12
CA THR A 326 -22.46 -3.04 -2.47
C THR A 326 -23.38 -2.09 -3.25
N ALA A 327 -24.69 -2.32 -3.22
CA ALA A 327 -25.65 -1.49 -3.94
C ALA A 327 -25.76 -0.06 -3.37
N LEU A 328 -25.67 0.11 -2.05
CA LEU A 328 -25.83 1.42 -1.40
C LEU A 328 -24.54 2.23 -1.37
N ARG A 329 -23.42 1.62 -0.94
CA ARG A 329 -22.16 2.34 -0.66
C ARG A 329 -21.37 2.75 -1.89
N THR A 330 -21.68 2.16 -3.06
CA THR A 330 -21.07 2.58 -4.32
C THR A 330 -21.37 4.06 -4.63
N ALA A 331 -22.56 4.55 -4.23
CA ALA A 331 -22.93 5.95 -4.40
C ALA A 331 -22.07 6.89 -3.55
N ASP A 332 -21.77 6.51 -2.31
CA ASP A 332 -20.99 7.31 -1.36
C ASP A 332 -19.54 7.48 -1.85
N ALA A 333 -18.92 6.41 -2.31
CA ALA A 333 -17.56 6.46 -2.87
C ALA A 333 -17.47 7.33 -4.14
N GLY A 334 -18.48 7.26 -5.01
CA GLY A 334 -18.59 8.13 -6.18
C GLY A 334 -18.77 9.60 -5.79
N TYR A 335 -19.56 9.87 -4.74
CA TYR A 335 -19.76 11.22 -4.20
C TYR A 335 -18.48 11.82 -3.60
N LEU A 336 -17.71 11.03 -2.85
CA LEU A 336 -16.40 11.43 -2.34
C LEU A 336 -15.45 11.81 -3.49
N THR A 337 -15.38 10.97 -4.53
CA THR A 337 -14.55 11.25 -5.72
C THR A 337 -14.91 12.58 -6.36
N ARG A 338 -16.21 12.87 -6.52
CA ARG A 338 -16.69 14.15 -7.05
C ARG A 338 -16.21 15.33 -6.19
N ARG A 339 -16.32 15.24 -4.86
CA ARG A 339 -15.87 16.30 -3.94
C ARG A 339 -14.36 16.52 -4.02
N LEU A 340 -13.58 15.45 -4.13
CA LEU A 340 -12.13 15.55 -4.30
C LEU A 340 -11.79 16.26 -5.60
N VAL A 341 -12.49 15.95 -6.68
CA VAL A 341 -12.33 16.63 -7.98
C VAL A 341 -12.69 18.11 -7.88
N ASP A 342 -13.82 18.46 -7.25
CA ASP A 342 -14.28 19.85 -7.10
C ASP A 342 -13.23 20.73 -6.37
N ILE A 343 -12.51 20.17 -5.40
CA ILE A 343 -11.47 20.87 -4.64
C ILE A 343 -10.14 20.91 -5.40
N ALA A 344 -9.79 19.82 -6.09
CA ALA A 344 -8.46 19.66 -6.68
C ALA A 344 -8.37 20.10 -8.15
N GLN A 345 -9.48 20.44 -8.82
CA GLN A 345 -9.48 20.72 -10.27
C GLN A 345 -8.55 21.87 -10.71
N ASP A 346 -8.33 22.86 -9.84
CA ASP A 346 -7.49 24.02 -10.15
C ASP A 346 -5.98 23.76 -9.91
N ILE A 347 -5.63 22.56 -9.43
CA ILE A 347 -4.25 22.17 -9.16
C ILE A 347 -3.62 21.61 -10.44
N ILE A 348 -2.88 22.49 -11.14
CA ILE A 348 -2.21 22.24 -12.42
C ILE A 348 -0.70 22.52 -12.28
N ILE A 349 0.11 21.86 -13.09
CA ILE A 349 1.54 22.20 -13.20
C ILE A 349 1.73 23.48 -14.02
N ASN A 350 2.09 24.58 -13.35
CA ASN A 350 2.18 25.90 -14.00
C ASN A 350 3.61 26.34 -14.32
N GLU A 351 4.60 25.89 -13.52
CA GLU A 351 6.00 26.22 -13.72
C GLU A 351 6.91 25.01 -13.50
N HIS A 352 8.16 25.10 -13.95
CA HIS A 352 9.13 24.03 -13.73
C HIS A 352 9.64 23.99 -12.28
N ASP A 353 9.91 25.14 -11.68
CA ASP A 353 10.51 25.23 -10.34
C ASP A 353 10.04 26.48 -9.60
N CYS A 354 9.52 26.31 -8.38
CA CYS A 354 9.15 27.41 -7.50
C CYS A 354 10.34 28.01 -6.74
N GLY A 355 11.52 27.38 -6.77
CA GLY A 355 12.72 27.85 -6.09
C GLY A 355 12.82 27.49 -4.60
N THR A 356 11.80 26.84 -4.03
CA THR A 356 11.84 26.42 -2.62
C THR A 356 12.97 25.40 -2.37
N ARG A 357 13.61 25.53 -1.20
CA ARG A 357 14.56 24.53 -0.67
C ARG A 357 13.95 23.70 0.45
N ASP A 358 12.68 23.95 0.75
CA ASP A 358 11.98 23.21 1.78
C ASP A 358 11.38 21.92 1.24
N GLY A 359 11.20 20.96 2.12
CA GLY A 359 10.78 19.61 1.76
C GLY A 359 10.32 18.82 2.97
N ILE A 360 9.80 17.63 2.71
CA ILE A 360 9.34 16.71 3.75
C ILE A 360 10.41 15.67 4.04
N TRP A 361 10.49 15.24 5.30
CA TRP A 361 11.35 14.14 5.72
C TRP A 361 10.65 12.81 5.50
N ILE A 362 11.26 11.93 4.72
CA ILE A 362 10.87 10.52 4.63
C ILE A 362 11.83 9.74 5.53
N ARG A 363 11.30 9.12 6.60
CA ARG A 363 12.10 8.32 7.53
C ARG A 363 11.82 6.84 7.35
N LYS A 364 12.87 6.03 7.50
CA LYS A 364 12.79 4.56 7.53
C LYS A 364 11.99 4.04 8.73
N ALA A 365 11.95 4.80 9.82
CA ALA A 365 11.23 4.43 11.04
C ALA A 365 9.72 4.63 10.95
N ASP A 366 9.22 5.44 10.01
CA ASP A 366 7.78 5.65 9.89
C ASP A 366 7.11 4.40 9.31
N ASP A 367 6.14 3.84 10.04
CA ASP A 367 5.27 2.78 9.52
C ASP A 367 4.09 3.40 8.79
N ILE A 368 4.19 3.46 7.46
CA ILE A 368 3.09 3.86 6.58
C ILE A 368 2.55 2.61 5.91
N ALA A 369 1.71 1.87 6.65
CA ALA A 369 1.04 0.67 6.18
C ALA A 369 2.00 -0.39 5.60
N GLY A 370 3.18 -0.56 6.20
CA GLY A 370 4.21 -1.51 5.75
C GLY A 370 4.94 -1.11 4.47
N GLN A 371 4.75 0.10 3.93
CA GLN A 371 5.49 0.56 2.75
C GLN A 371 6.97 0.80 3.07
N SER A 372 7.84 0.31 2.19
CA SER A 372 9.27 0.56 2.31
C SER A 372 9.62 2.03 2.05
N MET A 373 10.72 2.49 2.63
CA MET A 373 11.28 3.82 2.34
C MET A 373 11.55 4.02 0.84
N GLN A 374 11.99 2.95 0.14
CA GLN A 374 12.28 2.98 -1.30
C GLN A 374 11.04 3.35 -2.12
N THR A 375 9.91 2.71 -1.83
CA THR A 375 8.63 2.96 -2.52
C THR A 375 8.14 4.39 -2.28
N ARG A 376 8.34 4.93 -1.08
CA ARG A 376 7.90 6.29 -0.71
C ARG A 376 8.74 7.39 -1.36
N MET A 377 10.04 7.15 -1.56
CA MET A 377 10.96 8.11 -2.16
C MET A 377 10.89 8.14 -3.69
N TYR A 378 10.51 7.02 -4.31
CA TYR A 378 10.36 6.93 -5.75
C TYR A 378 9.45 8.04 -6.28
N SER A 379 9.73 8.52 -7.50
CA SER A 379 9.07 9.62 -8.21
C SER A 379 9.37 11.04 -7.74
N ARG A 380 9.99 11.22 -6.57
CA ARG A 380 10.26 12.54 -5.97
C ARG A 380 11.66 13.06 -6.30
N LEU A 381 11.89 14.35 -6.05
CA LEU A 381 13.20 14.98 -6.17
C LEU A 381 13.85 15.17 -4.80
N ALA A 382 15.18 15.06 -4.74
CA ALA A 382 15.96 15.34 -3.52
C ALA A 382 15.95 16.84 -3.20
N ALA A 383 15.55 17.19 -1.97
CA ALA A 383 15.58 18.58 -1.48
C ALA A 383 16.93 18.96 -0.85
N GLU A 384 17.77 17.97 -0.56
CA GLU A 384 19.13 18.13 -0.02
C GLU A 384 20.06 17.09 -0.63
N LYS A 385 21.38 17.35 -0.60
CA LYS A 385 22.38 16.38 -1.07
C LYS A 385 22.35 15.13 -0.20
N ILE A 386 22.22 13.97 -0.83
CA ILE A 386 22.18 12.68 -0.16
C ILE A 386 23.59 12.09 -0.18
N VAL A 387 24.21 11.96 0.99
CA VAL A 387 25.59 11.48 1.13
C VAL A 387 25.60 10.12 1.79
N HIS A 388 26.42 9.20 1.27
CA HIS A 388 26.61 7.89 1.85
C HIS A 388 27.33 8.01 3.22
N PRO A 389 26.75 7.52 4.34
CA PRO A 389 27.29 7.74 5.69
C PRO A 389 28.71 7.20 5.91
N LYS A 390 29.06 6.07 5.26
CA LYS A 390 30.37 5.42 5.40
C LYS A 390 31.44 5.86 4.38
N SER A 391 31.10 5.98 3.09
CA SER A 391 32.07 6.31 2.03
C SER A 391 32.25 7.82 1.83
N GLY A 392 31.28 8.65 2.24
CA GLY A 392 31.27 10.08 1.93
C GLY A 392 30.96 10.40 0.47
N GLU A 393 30.60 9.40 -0.33
CA GLU A 393 30.19 9.59 -1.73
C GLU A 393 28.82 10.26 -1.80
N ILE A 394 28.66 11.22 -2.71
CA ILE A 394 27.37 11.86 -2.98
C ILE A 394 26.55 10.91 -3.84
N LEU A 395 25.45 10.39 -3.29
CA LEU A 395 24.55 9.48 -4.00
C LEU A 395 23.59 10.25 -4.90
N ALA A 396 23.08 11.39 -4.41
CA ALA A 396 22.16 12.27 -5.15
C ALA A 396 22.47 13.74 -4.86
N GLU A 397 22.47 14.56 -5.90
CA GLU A 397 22.57 16.01 -5.82
C GLU A 397 21.20 16.67 -5.55
N PHE A 398 21.21 17.97 -5.27
CA PHE A 398 19.99 18.75 -5.14
C PHE A 398 19.19 18.73 -6.47
N ASP A 399 17.88 18.56 -6.40
CA ASP A 399 16.96 18.39 -7.53
C ASP A 399 17.15 17.11 -8.37
N ASP A 400 17.98 16.16 -7.93
CA ASP A 400 18.05 14.86 -8.61
C ASP A 400 16.75 14.08 -8.42
N VAL A 401 16.24 13.54 -9.53
CA VAL A 401 15.04 12.70 -9.57
C VAL A 401 15.37 11.33 -9.00
N ILE A 402 14.60 10.89 -8.01
CA ILE A 402 14.77 9.60 -7.36
C ILE A 402 14.11 8.50 -8.20
N THR A 403 14.92 7.91 -9.09
CA THR A 403 14.57 6.71 -9.87
C THR A 403 14.67 5.44 -9.02
N HIS A 404 14.18 4.30 -9.53
CA HIS A 404 14.27 3.01 -8.85
C HIS A 404 15.72 2.61 -8.52
N GLU A 405 16.66 2.87 -9.43
CA GLU A 405 18.08 2.60 -9.22
C GLU A 405 18.66 3.46 -8.09
N LEU A 406 18.34 4.76 -8.10
CA LEU A 406 18.83 5.68 -7.07
C LEU A 406 18.22 5.34 -5.71
N ALA A 407 16.92 5.04 -5.67
CA ALA A 407 16.24 4.61 -4.46
C ALA A 407 16.84 3.31 -3.88
N ARG A 408 17.25 2.36 -4.74
CA ARG A 408 17.94 1.13 -4.32
C ARG A 408 19.31 1.43 -3.71
N LYS A 409 20.12 2.28 -4.36
CA LYS A 409 21.42 2.72 -3.83
C LYS A 409 21.29 3.41 -2.47
N ILE A 410 20.29 4.28 -2.31
CA ILE A 410 20.00 4.97 -1.03
C ILE A 410 19.61 3.97 0.06
N ALA A 411 18.77 2.99 -0.27
CA ALA A 411 18.34 1.95 0.66
C ALA A 411 19.48 1.03 1.09
N GLU A 412 20.35 0.62 0.15
CA GLU A 412 21.54 -0.21 0.39
C GLU A 412 22.60 0.53 1.23
N ALA A 413 22.73 1.84 1.04
CA ALA A 413 23.60 2.69 1.85
C ALA A 413 23.17 2.77 3.33
N GLY A 414 21.94 2.36 3.65
CA GLY A 414 21.42 2.31 5.01
C GLY A 414 21.08 3.69 5.59
N ILE A 415 20.66 4.63 4.75
CA ILE A 415 20.27 5.99 5.18
C ILE A 415 18.95 5.94 5.95
N ALA A 416 18.88 6.66 7.08
CA ALA A 416 17.73 6.62 7.99
C ALA A 416 16.61 7.58 7.58
N GLU A 417 16.96 8.76 7.06
CA GLU A 417 16.01 9.77 6.63
C GLU A 417 16.53 10.53 5.41
N VAL A 418 15.61 10.91 4.52
CA VAL A 418 15.90 11.67 3.30
C VAL A 418 14.90 12.80 3.19
N LYS A 419 15.40 14.00 2.87
CA LYS A 419 14.56 15.16 2.60
C LYS A 419 14.24 15.24 1.12
N VAL A 420 12.95 15.24 0.80
CA VAL A 420 12.45 15.27 -0.58
C VAL A 420 11.53 16.47 -0.79
N ARG A 421 11.49 16.99 -2.02
CA ARG A 421 10.53 18.02 -2.39
C ARG A 421 9.10 17.46 -2.32
N SER A 422 8.14 18.34 -2.06
CA SER A 422 6.74 17.97 -1.87
C SER A 422 5.80 19.03 -2.44
N PRO A 423 4.62 18.64 -2.94
CA PRO A 423 3.54 19.58 -3.25
C PRO A 423 3.15 20.47 -2.06
N LEU A 424 3.27 19.97 -0.83
CA LEU A 424 2.90 20.70 0.39
C LEU A 424 3.83 21.87 0.72
N THR A 425 5.08 21.83 0.25
CA THR A 425 6.09 22.88 0.48
C THR A 425 6.29 23.76 -0.76
N CYS A 426 5.42 23.65 -1.76
CA CYS A 426 5.52 24.44 -2.99
C CYS A 426 5.12 25.89 -2.73
N GLU A 427 5.99 26.83 -3.10
CA GLU A 427 5.80 28.28 -2.90
C GLU A 427 5.07 28.98 -4.07
N LEU A 428 4.45 28.24 -4.99
CA LEU A 428 3.63 28.85 -6.05
C LEU A 428 2.28 29.29 -5.50
N ASP A 429 1.84 30.48 -5.91
CA ASP A 429 0.52 31.03 -5.54
C ASP A 429 -0.64 30.22 -6.15
N HIS A 430 -0.46 29.74 -7.38
CA HIS A 430 -1.47 28.98 -8.12
C HIS A 430 -0.85 27.75 -8.76
N GLY A 431 -1.38 26.57 -8.43
CA GLY A 431 -0.89 25.29 -8.93
C GLY A 431 0.37 24.81 -8.22
N ILE A 432 1.09 23.88 -8.84
CA ILE A 432 2.31 23.27 -8.28
C ILE A 432 3.40 23.32 -9.34
N CYS A 433 4.67 23.37 -8.92
CA CYS A 433 5.78 23.30 -9.87
C CYS A 433 6.15 21.85 -10.20
N ALA A 434 6.69 21.63 -11.38
CA ALA A 434 7.05 20.31 -11.86
C ALA A 434 8.04 19.60 -10.89
N LYS A 435 9.04 20.32 -10.35
CA LYS A 435 10.01 19.76 -9.40
C LYS A 435 9.44 19.38 -8.03
N CYS A 436 8.43 20.10 -7.53
CA CYS A 436 7.78 19.72 -6.26
C CYS A 436 6.84 18.53 -6.42
N TYR A 437 6.30 18.31 -7.62
CA TYR A 437 5.48 17.14 -7.93
C TYR A 437 6.34 15.91 -8.23
N GLY A 438 7.29 16.02 -9.17
CA GLY A 438 8.16 14.94 -9.62
C GLY A 438 7.65 14.21 -10.86
N ILE A 439 7.88 12.90 -10.91
CA ILE A 439 7.53 12.04 -12.05
C ILE A 439 6.01 11.87 -12.14
N ASP A 440 5.45 12.01 -13.34
CA ASP A 440 4.11 11.52 -13.66
C ASP A 440 4.11 9.99 -13.66
N LEU A 441 3.55 9.41 -12.61
CA LEU A 441 3.47 7.95 -12.42
C LEU A 441 2.73 7.24 -13.56
N GLY A 442 1.82 7.91 -14.27
CA GLY A 442 1.12 7.31 -15.42
C GLY A 442 2.00 7.15 -16.65
N ARG A 443 3.09 7.92 -16.76
CA ARG A 443 3.99 7.95 -17.93
C ARG A 443 5.44 7.58 -17.61
N GLY A 444 5.84 7.55 -16.34
CA GLY A 444 7.21 7.24 -15.92
C GLY A 444 8.24 8.33 -16.26
N ILE A 445 7.80 9.52 -16.66
CA ILE A 445 8.66 10.67 -16.99
C ILE A 445 8.31 11.88 -16.13
N MET A 446 9.19 12.88 -16.08
CA MET A 446 8.90 14.14 -15.39
C MET A 446 7.57 14.74 -15.87
N VAL A 447 6.76 15.26 -14.94
CA VAL A 447 5.47 15.86 -15.29
C VAL A 447 5.62 17.07 -16.22
N ASP A 448 4.79 17.14 -17.25
CA ASP A 448 4.75 18.23 -18.22
C ASP A 448 4.01 19.47 -17.67
N LEU A 449 4.35 20.65 -18.20
CA LEU A 449 3.59 21.87 -17.95
C LEU A 449 2.15 21.72 -18.48
N GLY A 450 1.18 22.20 -17.70
CA GLY A 450 -0.25 22.09 -18.01
C GLY A 450 -0.90 20.77 -17.60
N ALA A 451 -0.17 19.84 -16.96
CA ALA A 451 -0.74 18.61 -16.45
C ALA A 451 -1.71 18.88 -15.28
N ALA A 452 -2.94 18.36 -15.38
CA ALA A 452 -3.98 18.50 -14.37
C ALA A 452 -3.82 17.48 -13.21
N VAL A 453 -2.74 17.62 -12.44
CA VAL A 453 -2.35 16.68 -11.39
C VAL A 453 -3.36 16.56 -10.26
N GLY A 454 -4.15 17.61 -9.99
CA GLY A 454 -5.20 17.55 -8.99
C GLY A 454 -6.35 16.60 -9.35
N ILE A 455 -6.77 16.58 -10.62
CA ILE A 455 -7.78 15.64 -11.12
C ILE A 455 -7.27 14.21 -11.02
N VAL A 456 -6.02 13.98 -11.42
CA VAL A 456 -5.37 12.67 -11.34
C VAL A 456 -5.28 12.19 -9.89
N ALA A 457 -4.89 13.06 -8.96
CA ALA A 457 -4.84 12.75 -7.53
C ALA A 457 -6.22 12.40 -6.96
N ALA A 458 -7.25 13.18 -7.29
CA ALA A 458 -8.62 12.93 -6.84
C ALA A 458 -9.14 11.57 -7.33
N GLN A 459 -8.91 11.24 -8.60
CA GLN A 459 -9.30 9.93 -9.17
C GLN A 459 -8.50 8.78 -8.57
N SER A 460 -7.20 8.97 -8.34
CA SER A 460 -6.31 7.96 -7.75
C SER A 460 -6.67 7.61 -6.31
N ILE A 461 -7.37 8.50 -5.59
CA ILE A 461 -7.91 8.25 -4.26
C ILE A 461 -9.33 7.66 -4.35
N GLY A 462 -10.16 8.21 -5.24
CA GLY A 462 -11.58 7.87 -5.35
C GLY A 462 -11.87 6.50 -5.95
N GLU A 463 -11.14 6.10 -7.00
CA GLU A 463 -11.33 4.80 -7.67
C GLU A 463 -11.08 3.62 -6.72
N PRO A 464 -9.96 3.57 -5.97
CA PRO A 464 -9.76 2.51 -4.97
C PRO A 464 -10.82 2.49 -3.88
N GLY A 465 -11.30 3.68 -3.45
CA GLY A 465 -12.40 3.78 -2.49
C GLY A 465 -13.67 3.07 -2.98
N THR A 466 -14.00 3.25 -4.26
CA THR A 466 -15.15 2.59 -4.89
C THR A 466 -14.90 1.08 -5.01
N GLN A 467 -13.70 0.66 -5.44
CA GLN A 467 -13.32 -0.76 -5.50
C GLN A 467 -13.38 -1.47 -4.15
N LEU A 468 -12.97 -0.81 -3.07
CA LEU A 468 -13.03 -1.36 -1.72
C LEU A 468 -14.48 -1.68 -1.31
N THR A 469 -15.43 -0.80 -1.67
CA THR A 469 -16.85 -1.06 -1.42
C THR A 469 -17.38 -2.24 -2.25
N LEU A 470 -16.98 -2.34 -3.52
CA LEU A 470 -17.42 -3.42 -4.43
C LEU A 470 -16.83 -4.79 -4.07
N ARG A 471 -15.59 -4.86 -3.59
CA ARG A 471 -14.90 -6.14 -3.25
C ARG A 471 -15.47 -6.86 -2.03
N THR A 472 -16.28 -6.19 -1.21
CA THR A 472 -16.98 -6.78 -0.06
C THR A 472 -17.96 -7.89 -0.47
N PHE A 473 -18.36 -7.92 -1.74
CA PHE A 473 -19.17 -8.98 -2.33
C PHE A 473 -18.53 -10.37 -2.21
N HIS A 474 -17.20 -10.48 -2.32
CA HIS A 474 -16.50 -11.77 -2.45
C HIS A 474 -16.20 -12.48 -1.13
N THR A 475 -16.28 -11.81 0.02
CA THR A 475 -16.04 -12.44 1.32
C THR A 475 -17.26 -13.21 1.83
N GLY A 476 -18.44 -13.01 1.22
CA GLY A 476 -19.62 -13.86 1.42
C GLY A 476 -20.12 -13.93 2.86
N GLY A 477 -19.81 -12.92 3.68
CA GLY A 477 -20.16 -12.85 5.10
C GLY A 477 -19.30 -13.70 6.04
N VAL A 478 -18.23 -14.33 5.54
CA VAL A 478 -17.28 -15.08 6.39
C VAL A 478 -16.49 -14.08 7.23
N ALA A 479 -16.51 -14.27 8.54
CA ALA A 479 -15.73 -13.47 9.48
C ALA A 479 -14.25 -13.87 9.40
N ALA A 480 -13.55 -13.45 8.36
CA ALA A 480 -12.09 -13.56 8.33
C ALA A 480 -11.49 -12.45 9.20
N ALA A 481 -10.39 -12.75 9.90
CA ALA A 481 -9.70 -11.85 10.84
C ALA A 481 -9.10 -10.56 10.22
N ALA A 482 -9.37 -10.27 8.95
CA ALA A 482 -9.01 -9.00 8.34
C ALA A 482 -9.99 -7.93 8.83
N ALA A 483 -9.46 -6.87 9.45
CA ALA A 483 -10.23 -5.70 9.87
C ALA A 483 -11.24 -5.32 8.78
N ASP A 484 -12.52 -5.21 9.17
CA ASP A 484 -13.65 -5.04 8.28
C ASP A 484 -13.41 -3.84 7.33
N ILE A 485 -13.06 -4.14 6.08
CA ILE A 485 -12.70 -3.18 5.02
C ILE A 485 -13.83 -2.15 4.84
N THR A 486 -15.08 -2.52 5.14
CA THR A 486 -16.25 -1.64 5.06
C THR A 486 -16.23 -0.47 6.04
N THR A 487 -15.42 -0.53 7.11
CA THR A 487 -15.29 0.55 8.10
C THR A 487 -14.29 1.64 7.68
N GLY A 488 -13.49 1.40 6.62
CA GLY A 488 -12.42 2.31 6.20
C GLY A 488 -12.92 3.59 5.52
N LEU A 489 -13.93 3.52 4.66
CA LEU A 489 -14.39 4.69 3.87
C LEU A 489 -14.95 5.83 4.76
N PRO A 490 -15.81 5.59 5.76
CA PRO A 490 -16.25 6.66 6.67
C PRO A 490 -15.10 7.36 7.40
N ARG A 491 -14.03 6.63 7.71
CA ARG A 491 -12.84 7.21 8.33
C ARG A 491 -12.05 8.07 7.35
N VAL A 492 -11.93 7.65 6.09
CA VAL A 492 -11.32 8.44 5.03
C VAL A 492 -12.09 9.75 4.82
N GLU A 493 -13.42 9.69 4.78
CA GLU A 493 -14.28 10.87 4.71
C GLU A 493 -14.07 11.81 5.90
N GLU A 494 -14.04 11.29 7.13
CA GLU A 494 -13.79 12.08 8.34
C GLU A 494 -12.46 12.84 8.28
N ILE A 495 -11.40 12.20 7.77
CA ILE A 495 -10.07 12.79 7.60
C ILE A 495 -10.12 13.93 6.56
N PHE A 496 -10.72 13.71 5.39
CA PHE A 496 -10.81 14.73 4.34
C PHE A 496 -11.74 15.89 4.71
N GLU A 497 -12.76 15.64 5.55
CA GLU A 497 -13.63 16.70 6.07
C GLU A 497 -13.00 17.51 7.21
N ALA A 498 -11.82 17.09 7.71
CA ALA A 498 -11.15 17.70 8.85
C ALA A 498 -12.12 17.98 10.00
N ARG A 499 -12.97 16.99 10.34
CA ARG A 499 -14.02 17.17 11.36
C ARG A 499 -13.36 17.55 12.69
N LYS A 500 -13.78 18.70 13.23
CA LYS A 500 -13.18 19.33 14.42
C LYS A 500 -13.20 18.48 15.69
N MET A 501 -14.08 17.48 15.79
CA MET A 501 -14.22 16.64 16.99
C MET A 501 -14.25 15.17 16.57
N PRO A 502 -13.09 14.54 16.37
CA PRO A 502 -13.04 13.10 16.17
C PRO A 502 -13.58 12.42 17.43
N LYS A 503 -14.28 11.29 17.26
CA LYS A 503 -14.77 10.53 18.41
C LYS A 503 -13.57 9.97 19.19
N GLY A 504 -13.46 10.32 20.47
CA GLY A 504 -12.32 9.92 21.31
C GLY A 504 -11.06 10.76 21.07
N GLU A 505 -11.24 12.08 20.93
CA GLU A 505 -10.14 13.03 20.81
C GLU A 505 -9.17 12.91 22.01
N ALA A 506 -7.88 12.81 21.70
CA ALA A 506 -6.85 12.89 22.72
C ALA A 506 -6.57 14.36 23.03
N VAL A 507 -6.58 14.73 24.30
CA VAL A 507 -6.21 16.08 24.73
C VAL A 507 -4.70 16.25 24.51
N VAL A 508 -4.32 17.25 23.73
CA VAL A 508 -2.92 17.59 23.43
C VAL A 508 -2.48 18.73 24.34
N ALA A 509 -1.25 18.66 24.84
CA ALA A 509 -0.65 19.74 25.60
C ALA A 509 -0.46 20.99 24.72
N GLU A 510 -1.10 22.10 25.09
CA GLU A 510 -0.94 23.38 24.38
C GLU A 510 0.42 24.04 24.65
N ILE A 511 0.99 23.75 25.82
CA ILE A 511 2.28 24.29 26.25
C ILE A 511 3.26 23.16 26.59
N SER A 512 4.54 23.43 26.37
CA SER A 512 5.62 22.54 26.82
C SER A 512 5.89 22.82 28.30
N GLY A 513 5.90 21.82 29.18
CA GLY A 513 6.11 22.10 30.60
C GLY A 513 6.23 20.84 31.45
N MET A 514 6.30 21.05 32.77
CA MET A 514 6.27 19.97 33.76
C MET A 514 4.82 19.52 33.97
N VAL A 515 4.57 18.23 33.78
CA VAL A 515 3.24 17.63 33.92
C VAL A 515 3.01 17.14 35.35
N ARG A 516 1.90 17.54 35.98
CA ARG A 516 1.41 16.99 37.24
C ARG A 516 0.02 16.41 37.04
N ILE A 517 -0.16 15.17 37.48
CA ILE A 517 -1.46 14.47 37.40
C ILE A 517 -2.08 14.48 38.78
N LEU A 518 -3.24 15.11 38.90
CA LEU A 518 -4.03 15.22 40.11
C LEU A 518 -5.35 14.48 39.93
N GLN A 519 -5.95 14.06 41.04
CA GLN A 519 -7.29 13.50 41.04
C GLN A 519 -8.29 14.65 41.17
N SER A 520 -9.32 14.69 40.31
CA SER A 520 -10.30 15.77 40.34
C SER A 520 -11.03 15.79 41.69
N GLU A 521 -11.16 16.98 42.28
CA GLU A 521 -11.95 17.16 43.51
C GLU A 521 -13.45 16.96 43.28
N LYS A 522 -13.92 17.07 42.02
CA LYS A 522 -15.34 16.99 41.67
C LYS A 522 -15.79 15.57 41.30
N TYR A 523 -14.93 14.77 40.69
CA TYR A 523 -15.26 13.43 40.21
C TYR A 523 -14.13 12.45 40.53
N ALA A 524 -14.42 11.42 41.33
CA ALA A 524 -13.42 10.46 41.79
C ALA A 524 -12.74 9.68 40.66
N ASP A 525 -13.42 9.51 39.53
CA ASP A 525 -12.95 8.73 38.39
C ASP A 525 -12.23 9.58 37.32
N MET A 526 -12.09 10.89 37.55
CA MET A 526 -11.52 11.85 36.60
C MET A 526 -10.16 12.34 37.06
N ARG A 527 -9.20 12.47 36.13
CA ARG A 527 -7.87 13.00 36.42
C ARG A 527 -7.69 14.36 35.77
N GLU A 528 -7.11 15.28 36.53
CA GLU A 528 -6.76 16.61 36.05
C GLU A 528 -5.25 16.63 35.80
N VAL A 529 -4.85 17.04 34.60
CA VAL A 529 -3.46 17.14 34.17
C VAL A 529 -3.08 18.62 34.13
N HIS A 530 -2.23 19.04 35.05
CA HIS A 530 -1.69 20.39 35.11
C HIS A 530 -0.34 20.43 34.40
N ILE A 531 -0.17 21.37 33.48
CA ILE A 531 1.10 21.60 32.78
C ILE A 531 1.60 22.98 33.19
N GLU A 532 2.76 23.03 33.84
CA GLU A 532 3.42 24.27 34.26
C GLU A 532 4.62 24.55 33.34
N HIS A 533 4.61 25.68 32.63
CA HIS A 533 5.78 26.23 31.92
C HIS A 533 6.32 27.42 32.68
N ALA A 534 7.63 27.46 32.91
CA ALA A 534 8.31 28.59 33.54
C ALA A 534 9.55 28.96 32.72
N GLU A 535 9.59 30.19 32.22
CA GLU A 535 10.73 30.75 31.48
C GLU A 535 11.21 32.04 32.15
N MET A 536 12.53 32.24 32.19
CA MET A 536 13.15 33.49 32.64
C MET A 536 13.31 34.43 31.44
N ILE A 537 12.58 35.53 31.43
CA ILE A 537 12.61 36.55 30.38
C ILE A 537 13.49 37.71 30.82
N HIS A 538 14.22 38.29 29.86
CA HIS A 538 15.12 39.42 30.07
C HIS A 538 14.69 40.62 29.25
N ASP A 539 14.23 41.69 29.91
CA ASP A 539 13.98 42.97 29.25
C ASP A 539 15.28 43.78 29.20
N GLU A 540 15.79 44.04 28.00
CA GLU A 540 16.96 44.90 27.80
C GLU A 540 16.56 46.37 27.57
N TYR A 541 17.11 47.25 28.41
CA TYR A 541 16.95 48.70 28.30
C TYR A 541 18.31 49.34 27.99
N ALA A 542 18.49 49.81 26.76
CA ALA A 542 19.69 50.55 26.35
C ALA A 542 19.64 52.00 26.88
N ILE A 543 20.70 52.45 27.55
CA ILE A 543 20.75 53.76 28.20
C ILE A 543 21.72 54.70 27.47
N PRO A 544 21.23 55.79 26.86
CA PRO A 544 22.05 56.75 26.15
C PRO A 544 23.12 57.41 27.05
N GLU A 545 24.18 57.96 26.43
CA GLU A 545 25.37 58.42 27.15
C GLU A 545 25.12 59.49 28.22
N ASP A 546 24.08 60.32 28.02
CA ASP A 546 23.74 61.46 28.88
C ASP A 546 22.82 61.12 30.06
N TRP A 547 22.41 59.85 30.19
CA TRP A 547 21.41 59.44 31.19
C TRP A 547 22.07 58.84 32.43
N LYS A 548 21.49 59.13 33.61
CA LYS A 548 21.96 58.57 34.89
C LYS A 548 21.18 57.31 35.25
N PHE A 549 21.90 56.24 35.56
CA PHE A 549 21.35 55.00 36.10
C PHE A 549 20.78 55.26 37.49
N VAL A 550 19.51 54.90 37.72
CA VAL A 550 18.84 55.03 39.02
C VAL A 550 18.68 53.67 39.68
N ALA A 551 18.42 52.61 38.90
CA ALA A 551 18.39 51.24 39.41
C ALA A 551 19.80 50.76 39.82
N LYS A 552 19.86 49.98 40.90
CA LYS A 552 21.10 49.38 41.40
C LYS A 552 21.30 48.01 40.78
N ASP A 553 22.57 47.62 40.64
CA ASP A 553 22.92 46.27 40.20
C ASP A 553 22.50 45.25 41.27
N GLU A 554 21.97 44.12 40.83
CA GLU A 554 21.39 43.02 41.64
C GLU A 554 20.15 43.36 42.49
N SER A 555 19.53 44.54 42.35
CA SER A 555 18.31 44.89 43.10
C SER A 555 17.04 44.37 42.41
N GLU A 556 15.98 44.15 43.19
CA GLU A 556 14.63 43.94 42.67
C GLU A 556 13.94 45.28 42.39
N VAL A 557 13.24 45.37 41.26
CA VAL A 557 12.44 46.54 40.88
C VAL A 557 10.99 46.14 40.63
N GLN A 558 10.07 47.06 40.88
CA GLN A 558 8.65 46.90 40.55
C GLN A 558 8.34 47.43 39.13
N ALA A 559 7.26 46.92 38.54
CA ALA A 559 6.74 47.47 37.29
C ALA A 559 6.38 48.97 37.47
N GLY A 560 6.87 49.82 36.57
CA GLY A 560 6.74 51.27 36.63
C GLY A 560 7.83 51.97 37.45
N GLU A 561 8.79 51.25 38.03
CA GLU A 561 9.90 51.83 38.77
C GLU A 561 10.96 52.42 37.83
N VAL A 562 11.60 53.52 38.25
CA VAL A 562 12.50 54.29 37.39
C VAL A 562 13.87 53.62 37.27
N LEU A 563 14.21 53.17 36.07
CA LEU A 563 15.48 52.53 35.75
C LEU A 563 16.59 53.55 35.47
N ALA A 564 16.29 54.61 34.72
CA ALA A 564 17.23 55.69 34.39
C ALA A 564 16.51 57.02 34.15
N THR A 565 17.20 58.14 34.40
CA THR A 565 16.61 59.50 34.26
C THR A 565 17.52 60.48 33.54
N LYS A 566 16.90 61.42 32.81
CA LYS A 566 17.51 62.65 32.27
C LYS A 566 16.51 63.80 32.41
N GLU A 567 16.80 64.73 33.32
CA GLU A 567 15.94 65.89 33.63
C GLU A 567 14.48 65.54 33.96
N LYS A 568 13.55 65.69 33.01
CA LYS A 568 12.12 65.35 33.14
C LYS A 568 11.73 64.04 32.46
N ALA A 569 12.65 63.38 31.76
CA ALA A 569 12.41 62.12 31.06
C ALA A 569 12.94 60.94 31.89
N THR A 570 12.13 59.88 31.99
CA THR A 570 12.43 58.68 32.78
C THR A 570 12.19 57.42 31.95
N ILE A 571 13.08 56.44 32.05
CA ILE A 571 12.86 55.07 31.57
C ILE A 571 12.34 54.27 32.75
N LEU A 572 11.18 53.65 32.58
CA LEU A 572 10.51 52.85 33.61
C LEU A 572 10.65 51.36 33.29
N ALA A 573 10.75 50.54 34.32
CA ALA A 573 10.69 49.09 34.18
C ALA A 573 9.29 48.68 33.72
N GLN A 574 9.18 47.89 32.65
CA GLN A 574 7.88 47.38 32.21
C GLN A 574 7.38 46.26 33.13
N HIS A 575 8.30 45.41 33.62
CA HIS A 575 7.99 44.28 34.49
C HIS A 575 8.75 44.34 35.81
N ALA A 576 8.17 43.71 36.84
CA ALA A 576 8.85 43.54 38.12
C ALA A 576 9.85 42.38 38.01
N GLY A 577 11.11 42.60 38.40
CA GLY A 577 12.15 41.60 38.21
C GLY A 577 13.49 42.00 38.83
N ARG A 578 14.49 41.15 38.65
CA ARG A 578 15.84 41.37 39.16
C ARG A 578 16.69 42.10 38.12
N VAL A 579 17.32 43.18 38.56
CA VAL A 579 18.10 44.08 37.70
C VAL A 579 19.55 43.65 37.63
N ALA A 580 20.10 43.54 36.42
CA ALA A 580 21.53 43.48 36.16
C ALA A 580 21.95 44.72 35.35
N VAL A 581 22.97 45.45 35.82
CA VAL A 581 23.42 46.72 35.21
C VAL A 581 24.78 46.52 34.56
N GLU A 582 24.79 46.40 33.23
CA GLU A 582 26.03 46.30 32.45
C GLU A 582 26.59 47.69 32.14
N LYS A 583 27.50 48.18 32.99
CA LYS A 583 28.07 49.53 32.87
C LYS A 583 28.98 49.74 31.66
N LYS A 584 29.58 48.66 31.12
CA LYS A 584 30.47 48.75 29.94
C LYS A 584 29.69 48.98 28.65
N ASP A 585 28.57 48.28 28.50
CA ASP A 585 27.71 48.36 27.31
C ASP A 585 26.48 49.27 27.51
N ARG A 586 26.38 49.92 28.69
CA ARG A 586 25.33 50.86 29.11
C ARG A 586 23.91 50.31 28.94
N LYS A 587 23.69 49.08 29.39
CA LYS A 587 22.38 48.43 29.40
C LYS A 587 21.92 48.11 30.82
N ILE A 588 20.62 48.17 31.04
CA ILE A 588 19.96 47.56 32.20
C ILE A 588 19.17 46.37 31.70
N ILE A 589 19.35 45.21 32.32
CA ILE A 589 18.60 43.99 32.03
C ILE A 589 17.70 43.72 33.23
N VAL A 590 16.39 43.67 33.03
CA VAL A 590 15.43 43.28 34.07
C VAL A 590 14.99 41.84 33.78
N SER A 591 15.34 40.92 34.67
CA SER A 591 15.04 39.49 34.51
C SER A 591 13.85 39.11 35.38
N TYR A 592 12.82 38.49 34.81
CA TYR A 592 11.63 38.05 35.54
C TYR A 592 11.17 36.67 35.07
N GLU A 593 10.52 35.92 35.96
CA GLU A 593 9.99 34.59 35.66
C GLU A 593 8.55 34.73 35.16
N GLN A 594 8.27 34.31 33.93
CA GLN A 594 6.93 34.19 33.41
C GLN A 594 6.47 32.74 33.59
N ARG A 595 5.34 32.55 34.29
CA ARG A 595 4.71 31.24 34.51
C ARG A 595 3.38 31.16 33.78
N GLU A 596 3.23 30.10 33.02
CA GLU A 596 1.96 29.74 32.37
C GLU A 596 1.53 28.37 32.87
N GLU A 597 0.25 28.26 33.26
CA GLU A 597 -0.35 27.03 33.75
C GLU A 597 -1.59 26.71 32.92
N VAL A 598 -1.67 25.47 32.42
CA VAL A 598 -2.83 24.95 31.71
C VAL A 598 -3.33 23.71 32.44
N ILE A 599 -4.64 23.66 32.70
CA ILE A 599 -5.32 22.54 33.36
C ILE A 599 -6.14 21.81 32.30
N LEU A 600 -5.89 20.50 32.16
CA LEU A 600 -6.55 19.63 31.20
C LEU A 600 -7.30 18.52 31.92
N ASP A 601 -8.56 18.33 31.51
CA ASP A 601 -9.46 17.31 32.00
C ASP A 601 -9.29 16.02 31.18
N VAL A 602 -8.84 14.91 31.79
CA VAL A 602 -8.52 13.63 31.10
C VAL A 602 -9.26 12.43 31.69
#